data_AF-A0A482W1P3-F1
#
_entry.id   AF-A0A482W1P3-F1
#
_cell.length_a   1.000
_cell.length_b   1.000
_cell.length_c   1.000
_cell.angle_alpha   90.00
_cell.angle_beta   90.00
_cell.angle_gamma   90.00
#
_symmetry.space_group_name_H-M   'P 1'
#
loop_
_entity.id
_entity.type
_entity.pdbx_description
1 polymer ?
#
loop_
_entity_poly.entity_id
_entity_poly.type
_entity_poly.pdbx_seq_one_letter_code
_entity_poly.pdbx_strand_id
1 'polypeptide(L)'
;MAQNKTEEKTATIFHIVNDTKINGTTITQNLQEPQWIIVAYFTFLVCGSLINLVHTLALIRCRRNGTLSLILQIALVDIASLYVAVNEIFTLTHRTWVFSTEFCPLFKGTEVLVNCLTIYLLICFNFHVISLWNLHETEMKKNNKNPLTSCDSSKDDSNECLVAKQENRLVTIDYRKRKDDVSIVFPTMFIWIASLSLSVPNFTLSSTLRLKENNTLCAVIDVYYGQVLEYSLLIFKIIVPLMLLFLTLIALIFKLSQTSKSDIDNILAKRMCEIRTLLIFGIVVTVSYFLTSFQRQCLHFIHIISFSFNANNINNFKMPPLYNSYLNTPIVTYLAMLHYTGGTIRGLLCLRILPKFRYLIKTKVF
;
A
#
# COMPACT_ATOMS: atom_id res chain seq x y z
N MET A 1 59.65 -15.52 -29.47
CA MET A 1 59.01 -14.77 -30.57
C MET A 1 57.52 -14.69 -30.25
N ALA A 2 56.99 -13.48 -30.23
CA ALA A 2 55.86 -13.05 -29.40
C ALA A 2 54.47 -13.45 -29.93
N GLN A 3 53.54 -13.49 -28.96
CA GLN A 3 52.09 -13.63 -29.06
C GLN A 3 51.45 -12.56 -29.97
N ASN A 4 50.27 -12.86 -30.52
CA ASN A 4 49.20 -11.87 -30.50
C ASN A 4 47.81 -12.52 -30.42
N LYS A 5 47.10 -12.15 -29.35
CA LYS A 5 45.76 -12.57 -28.96
C LYS A 5 44.89 -11.32 -29.12
N THR A 6 43.96 -11.34 -30.06
CA THR A 6 43.10 -10.19 -30.37
C THR A 6 41.95 -10.14 -29.38
N GLU A 7 42.07 -9.31 -28.35
CA GLU A 7 40.96 -8.89 -27.49
C GLU A 7 40.26 -7.68 -28.12
N GLU A 8 38.98 -7.88 -28.42
CA GLU A 8 38.05 -6.87 -28.89
C GLU A 8 37.65 -5.95 -27.72
N LYS A 9 38.21 -4.73 -27.70
CA LYS A 9 37.85 -3.67 -26.75
C LYS A 9 36.87 -2.71 -27.39
N THR A 10 35.58 -2.89 -27.15
CA THR A 10 34.55 -1.87 -27.41
C THR A 10 34.38 -1.02 -26.15
N ALA A 11 35.28 -0.06 -25.98
CA ALA A 11 35.17 0.98 -24.95
C ALA A 11 34.29 2.13 -25.47
N THR A 12 33.00 2.11 -25.16
CA THR A 12 32.12 3.25 -25.45
C THR A 12 32.32 4.34 -24.39
N ILE A 13 32.94 5.43 -24.82
CA ILE A 13 33.24 6.63 -24.03
C ILE A 13 31.92 7.39 -23.79
N PHE A 14 31.43 7.38 -22.56
CA PHE A 14 30.45 8.37 -22.09
C PHE A 14 31.18 9.66 -21.71
N HIS A 15 31.02 10.70 -22.56
CA HIS A 15 31.22 12.09 -22.19
C HIS A 15 30.03 12.55 -21.34
N ILE A 16 30.23 12.70 -20.04
CA ILE A 16 29.32 13.48 -19.20
C ILE A 16 29.75 14.94 -19.40
N VAL A 17 29.05 15.66 -20.27
CA VAL A 17 29.14 17.11 -20.37
C VAL A 17 28.14 17.68 -19.38
N ASN A 18 28.64 18.19 -18.25
CA ASN A 18 28.14 19.41 -17.60
C ASN A 18 29.13 19.86 -16.52
N ASP A 19 30.35 20.19 -16.95
CA ASP A 19 31.21 21.11 -16.22
C ASP A 19 30.88 22.52 -16.69
N THR A 20 29.81 23.12 -16.16
CA THR A 20 29.66 24.57 -16.20
C THR A 20 30.63 25.17 -15.18
N LYS A 21 31.89 25.36 -15.60
CA LYS A 21 32.87 26.18 -14.91
C LYS A 21 32.42 27.65 -14.98
N ILE A 22 31.66 28.10 -13.99
CA ILE A 22 31.52 29.53 -13.69
C ILE A 22 32.42 29.80 -12.49
N ASN A 23 33.53 30.51 -12.74
CA ASN A 23 34.47 31.05 -11.75
C ASN A 23 35.06 30.05 -10.75
N GLY A 24 35.98 29.18 -11.21
CA GLY A 24 37.20 28.76 -10.48
C GLY A 24 37.06 28.16 -9.08
N THR A 25 35.84 27.92 -8.63
CA THR A 25 35.48 27.33 -7.35
C THR A 25 34.53 26.21 -7.72
N THR A 26 35.06 24.98 -7.79
CA THR A 26 34.23 23.78 -7.76
C THR A 26 33.53 23.77 -6.41
N ILE A 27 32.39 24.44 -6.32
CA ILE A 27 31.41 24.20 -5.27
C ILE A 27 30.77 22.86 -5.63
N THR A 28 31.51 21.77 -5.42
CA THR A 28 30.88 20.49 -5.08
C THR A 28 30.24 20.74 -3.72
N GLN A 29 29.04 21.32 -3.73
CA GLN A 29 28.16 21.31 -2.57
C GLN A 29 27.82 19.83 -2.34
N ASN A 30 28.69 19.17 -1.59
CA ASN A 30 28.38 17.96 -0.88
C ASN A 30 27.29 18.34 0.12
N LEU A 31 26.05 18.43 -0.36
CA LEU A 31 24.86 18.52 0.46
C LEU A 31 24.68 17.14 1.09
N GLN A 32 25.56 16.84 2.04
CA GLN A 32 25.43 15.67 2.89
C GLN A 32 24.34 16.03 3.89
N GLU A 33 23.19 15.34 3.78
CA GLU A 33 22.13 15.46 4.77
C GLU A 33 22.73 15.26 6.16
N PRO A 34 22.41 16.13 7.12
CA PRO A 34 23.04 16.06 8.42
C PRO A 34 22.63 14.73 9.08
N GLN A 35 23.64 14.00 9.57
CA GLN A 35 23.47 12.60 10.03
C GLN A 35 22.38 12.44 11.10
N TRP A 36 22.12 13.47 11.91
CA TRP A 36 21.08 13.46 12.92
C TRP A 36 19.67 13.29 12.33
N ILE A 37 19.39 13.80 11.12
CA ILE A 37 18.10 13.63 10.43
C ILE A 37 17.89 12.15 10.09
N ILE A 38 18.91 11.50 9.55
CA ILE A 38 18.86 10.08 9.17
C ILE A 38 18.64 9.21 10.42
N VAL A 39 19.36 9.50 11.51
CA VAL A 39 19.23 8.76 12.79
C VAL A 39 17.85 8.97 13.42
N ALA A 40 17.36 10.21 13.46
CA ALA A 40 16.03 10.52 14.00
C ALA A 40 14.93 9.82 13.18
N TYR A 41 15.07 9.84 11.86
CA TYR A 41 14.17 9.15 10.94
C TYR A 41 14.18 7.63 11.13
N PHE A 42 15.36 7.01 11.20
CA PHE A 42 15.50 5.58 11.46
C PHE A 42 14.85 5.19 12.79
N THR A 43 15.10 5.96 13.84
CA THR A 43 14.48 5.75 15.16
C THR A 43 12.96 5.81 15.08
N PHE A 44 12.42 6.79 14.34
CA PHE A 44 10.98 6.92 14.15
C PHE A 44 10.35 5.72 13.43
N LEU A 45 11.04 5.18 12.40
CA LEU A 45 10.59 3.96 11.71
C LEU A 45 10.59 2.75 12.64
N VAL A 46 11.67 2.54 13.39
CA VAL A 46 11.78 1.42 14.33
C VAL A 46 10.66 1.48 15.37
N CYS A 47 10.40 2.66 15.95
CA CYS A 47 9.27 2.86 16.86
C CYS A 47 7.93 2.51 16.20
N GLY A 48 7.71 2.92 14.95
CA GLY A 48 6.50 2.58 14.20
C GLY A 48 6.34 1.08 13.94
N SER A 49 7.42 0.39 13.59
CA SER A 49 7.41 -1.06 13.40
C SER A 49 7.16 -1.81 14.69
N LEU A 50 7.67 -1.34 15.84
CA LEU A 50 7.34 -1.90 17.15
C LEU A 50 5.85 -1.74 17.48
N ILE A 51 5.25 -0.58 17.17
CA ILE A 51 3.81 -0.35 17.31
C ILE A 51 3.03 -1.37 16.45
N ASN A 52 3.40 -1.53 15.17
CA ASN A 52 2.76 -2.49 14.27
C ASN A 52 2.99 -3.95 14.68
N LEU A 53 4.11 -4.28 15.33
CA LEU A 53 4.37 -5.59 15.90
C LEU A 53 3.42 -5.87 17.08
N VAL A 54 3.28 -4.92 18.00
CA VAL A 54 2.32 -5.02 19.11
C VAL A 54 0.90 -5.20 18.58
N HIS A 55 0.52 -4.46 17.54
CA HIS A 55 -0.76 -4.62 16.86
C HIS A 55 -0.95 -6.02 16.30
N THR A 56 0.06 -6.54 15.61
CA THR A 56 0.05 -7.87 15.02
C THR A 56 -0.14 -8.95 16.09
N LEU A 57 0.60 -8.88 17.20
CA LEU A 57 0.48 -9.81 18.33
C LEU A 57 -0.91 -9.77 18.98
N ALA A 58 -1.47 -8.58 19.18
CA ALA A 58 -2.82 -8.42 19.71
C ALA A 58 -3.87 -9.05 18.78
N LEU A 59 -3.77 -8.79 17.47
CA LEU A 59 -4.73 -9.23 16.46
C LEU A 59 -4.71 -10.75 16.22
N ILE A 60 -3.53 -11.38 16.28
CA ILE A 60 -3.41 -12.84 16.15
C ILE A 60 -4.15 -13.57 17.28
N ARG A 61 -4.19 -12.98 18.49
CA ARG A 61 -4.87 -13.55 19.66
C ARG A 61 -6.39 -13.27 19.73
N CYS A 62 -6.92 -12.52 18.76
CA CYS A 62 -8.33 -12.13 18.74
C CYS A 62 -9.16 -13.01 17.79
N ARG A 63 -10.45 -13.17 18.10
CA ARG A 63 -11.39 -13.77 17.14
C ARG A 63 -11.44 -12.88 15.90
N ARG A 64 -11.06 -13.46 14.75
CA ARG A 64 -10.98 -12.73 13.48
C ARG A 64 -12.38 -12.37 12.98
N ASN A 65 -12.61 -11.09 12.79
CA ASN A 65 -13.63 -10.55 11.88
C ASN A 65 -12.94 -10.02 10.62
N GLY A 66 -13.70 -9.72 9.56
CA GLY A 66 -13.11 -9.23 8.32
C GLY A 66 -12.25 -7.98 8.52
N THR A 67 -12.75 -6.99 9.26
CA THR A 67 -12.05 -5.73 9.48
C THR A 67 -10.70 -5.90 10.19
N LEU A 68 -10.65 -6.66 11.28
CA LEU A 68 -9.43 -6.91 12.06
C LEU A 68 -8.42 -7.74 11.27
N SER A 69 -8.91 -8.66 10.41
CA SER A 69 -8.03 -9.43 9.55
C SER A 69 -7.41 -8.57 8.44
N LEU A 70 -8.11 -7.60 7.86
CA LEU A 70 -7.50 -6.62 6.95
C LEU A 70 -6.47 -5.73 7.67
N ILE A 71 -6.79 -5.25 8.87
CA ILE A 71 -5.85 -4.45 9.69
C ILE A 71 -4.59 -5.26 10.01
N LEU A 72 -4.73 -6.56 10.30
CA LEU A 72 -3.59 -7.45 10.53
C LEU A 72 -2.70 -7.55 9.29
N GLN A 73 -3.29 -7.72 8.11
CA GLN A 73 -2.52 -7.79 6.85
C GLN A 73 -1.78 -6.49 6.57
N ILE A 74 -2.43 -5.34 6.78
CA ILE A 74 -1.79 -4.02 6.64
C ILE A 74 -0.63 -3.88 7.64
N ALA A 75 -0.81 -4.27 8.91
CA ALA A 75 0.24 -4.21 9.91
C ALA A 75 1.45 -5.10 9.57
N LEU A 76 1.22 -6.29 9.00
CA LEU A 76 2.29 -7.17 8.53
C LEU A 76 3.08 -6.55 7.36
N VAL A 77 2.38 -5.91 6.43
CA VAL A 77 2.99 -5.19 5.30
C VAL A 77 3.79 -3.98 5.79
N ASP A 78 3.27 -3.25 6.78
CA ASP A 78 3.98 -2.13 7.40
C ASP A 78 5.26 -2.59 8.13
N ILE A 79 5.26 -3.77 8.77
CA ILE A 79 6.48 -4.37 9.33
C ILE A 79 7.45 -4.75 8.22
N ALA A 80 6.97 -5.39 7.14
CA ALA A 80 7.81 -5.74 5.99
C ALA A 80 8.41 -4.50 5.30
N SER A 81 7.71 -3.35 5.34
CA SER A 81 8.23 -2.09 4.79
C SER A 81 9.50 -1.61 5.49
N LEU A 82 9.72 -1.97 6.77
CA LEU A 82 10.94 -1.65 7.50
C LEU A 82 12.16 -2.28 6.83
N TYR A 83 12.05 -3.53 6.36
CA TYR A 83 13.16 -4.18 5.65
C TYR A 83 13.60 -3.35 4.44
N VAL A 84 12.65 -2.88 3.64
CA VAL A 84 12.95 -2.05 2.46
C VAL A 84 13.54 -0.71 2.90
N ALA A 85 12.93 -0.05 3.89
CA ALA A 85 13.38 1.25 4.38
C ALA A 85 14.82 1.20 4.92
N VAL A 86 15.17 0.19 5.71
CA VAL A 86 16.53 0.02 6.26
C VAL A 86 17.55 -0.08 5.14
N ASN A 87 17.33 -0.97 4.17
CA ASN A 87 18.24 -1.15 3.04
C ASN A 87 18.39 0.13 2.20
N GLU A 88 17.29 0.87 2.00
CA GLU A 88 17.30 2.14 1.28
C GLU A 88 18.08 3.23 2.03
N ILE A 89 17.88 3.36 3.35
CA ILE A 89 18.64 4.29 4.20
C ILE A 89 20.14 3.99 4.17
N PHE A 90 20.51 2.70 4.27
CA PHE A 90 21.90 2.28 4.20
C PHE A 90 22.54 2.63 2.85
N THR A 91 21.82 2.37 1.77
CA THR A 91 22.25 2.67 0.40
C THR A 91 22.39 4.19 0.18
N LEU A 92 21.45 4.98 0.70
CA LEU A 92 21.50 6.45 0.66
C LEU A 92 22.70 7.01 1.44
N THR A 93 22.98 6.45 2.62
CA THR A 93 24.10 6.90 3.47
C THR A 93 25.46 6.66 2.82
N HIS A 94 25.63 5.51 2.17
CA HIS A 94 26.90 5.15 1.52
C HIS A 94 27.00 5.63 0.07
N ARG A 95 25.91 6.16 -0.50
CA ARG A 95 25.79 6.55 -1.92
C ARG A 95 26.16 5.43 -2.90
N THR A 96 26.12 4.18 -2.46
CA THR A 96 26.38 3.00 -3.27
C THR A 96 25.67 1.78 -2.69
N TRP A 97 25.42 0.77 -3.53
CA TRP A 97 24.91 -0.52 -3.11
C TRP A 97 26.00 -1.34 -2.43
N VAL A 98 25.95 -1.38 -1.10
CA VAL A 98 26.97 -2.04 -0.26
C VAL A 98 26.72 -3.54 -0.05
N PHE A 99 25.51 -4.00 -0.34
CA PHE A 99 25.13 -5.40 -0.13
C PHE A 99 25.58 -6.31 -1.28
N SER A 100 25.50 -7.62 -1.08
CA SER A 100 25.85 -8.58 -2.14
C SER A 100 24.94 -8.41 -3.36
N THR A 101 25.40 -8.93 -4.50
CA THR A 101 24.66 -8.91 -5.76
C THR A 101 23.35 -9.68 -5.68
N GLU A 102 23.30 -10.73 -4.85
CA GLU A 102 22.13 -11.57 -4.61
C GLU A 102 21.05 -10.87 -3.78
N PHE A 103 21.41 -9.86 -2.98
CA PHE A 103 20.44 -9.09 -2.19
C PHE A 103 19.71 -8.03 -3.02
N CYS A 104 20.28 -7.58 -4.14
CA CYS A 104 19.64 -6.57 -4.99
C CYS A 104 18.25 -7.02 -5.49
N PRO A 105 18.09 -8.27 -5.97
CA PRO A 105 16.77 -8.79 -6.31
C PRO A 105 15.77 -8.91 -5.18
N LEU A 106 16.22 -9.36 -4.02
CA LEU A 106 15.35 -9.44 -2.84
C LEU A 106 14.85 -8.06 -2.44
N PHE A 107 15.72 -7.05 -2.44
CA PHE A 107 15.36 -5.68 -2.14
C PHE A 107 14.36 -5.10 -3.14
N LYS A 108 14.64 -5.19 -4.45
CA LYS A 108 13.76 -4.62 -5.49
C LYS A 108 12.42 -5.32 -5.60
N GLY A 109 12.41 -6.64 -5.56
CA GLY A 109 11.15 -7.39 -5.56
C GLY A 109 10.30 -7.07 -4.35
N THR A 110 10.91 -7.03 -3.15
CA THR A 110 10.18 -6.72 -1.90
C THR A 110 9.69 -5.28 -1.86
N GLU A 111 10.47 -4.31 -2.37
CA GLU A 111 10.04 -2.91 -2.53
C GLU A 111 8.73 -2.83 -3.31
N VAL A 112 8.66 -3.52 -4.46
CA VAL A 112 7.45 -3.53 -5.29
C VAL A 112 6.31 -4.27 -4.61
N LEU A 113 6.58 -5.43 -4.01
CA LEU A 113 5.59 -6.24 -3.31
C LEU A 113 4.91 -5.45 -2.17
N VAL A 114 5.69 -4.85 -1.28
CA VAL A 114 5.19 -4.07 -0.14
C VAL A 114 4.38 -2.86 -0.60
N ASN A 115 4.86 -2.14 -1.61
CA ASN A 115 4.15 -0.97 -2.15
C ASN A 115 2.81 -1.36 -2.78
N CYS A 116 2.78 -2.43 -3.59
CA CYS A 116 1.55 -2.96 -4.18
C CYS A 116 0.57 -3.43 -3.11
N LEU A 117 1.03 -4.26 -2.15
CA LEU A 117 0.19 -4.76 -1.08
C LEU A 117 -0.41 -3.62 -0.25
N THR A 118 0.39 -2.59 0.07
CA THR A 118 -0.10 -1.44 0.84
C THR A 118 -1.29 -0.78 0.15
N ILE A 119 -1.16 -0.39 -1.13
CA ILE A 119 -2.24 0.31 -1.83
C ILE A 119 -3.45 -0.59 -2.07
N TYR A 120 -3.26 -1.84 -2.48
CA TYR A 120 -4.37 -2.76 -2.76
C TYR A 120 -5.11 -3.18 -1.48
N LEU A 121 -4.43 -3.39 -0.36
CA LEU A 121 -5.08 -3.67 0.92
C LEU A 121 -5.87 -2.46 1.44
N LEU A 122 -5.39 -1.22 1.22
CA LEU A 122 -6.17 -0.02 1.53
C LEU A 122 -7.43 0.09 0.68
N ILE A 123 -7.33 -0.17 -0.62
CA ILE A 123 -8.50 -0.21 -1.51
C ILE A 123 -9.50 -1.28 -1.04
N CYS A 124 -9.01 -2.47 -0.72
CA CYS A 124 -9.84 -3.57 -0.19
C CYS A 124 -10.50 -3.20 1.13
N PHE A 125 -9.77 -2.52 2.02
CA PHE A 125 -10.29 -2.01 3.27
C PHE A 125 -11.43 -1.01 3.02
N ASN A 126 -11.24 -0.06 2.11
CA ASN A 126 -12.27 0.92 1.76
C ASN A 126 -13.53 0.23 1.21
N PHE A 127 -13.38 -0.71 0.28
CA PHE A 127 -14.51 -1.49 -0.23
C PHE A 127 -15.21 -2.30 0.87
N HIS A 128 -14.44 -2.94 1.76
CA HIS A 128 -15.00 -3.70 2.88
C HIS A 128 -15.84 -2.81 3.81
N VAL A 129 -15.34 -1.61 4.16
CA VAL A 129 -16.10 -0.65 4.98
C VAL A 129 -17.37 -0.18 4.26
N ILE A 130 -17.30 0.10 2.96
CA ILE A 130 -18.48 0.46 2.15
C ILE A 130 -19.50 -0.70 2.13
N SER A 131 -19.04 -1.94 1.95
CA SER A 131 -19.89 -3.13 1.98
C SER A 131 -20.56 -3.31 3.34
N LEU A 132 -19.84 -3.12 4.44
CA LEU A 132 -20.40 -3.15 5.80
C LEU A 132 -21.48 -2.08 6.00
N TRP A 133 -21.24 -0.85 5.51
CA TRP A 133 -22.24 0.21 5.56
C TRP A 133 -23.49 -0.13 4.75
N ASN A 134 -23.32 -0.62 3.51
CA ASN A 134 -24.46 -0.98 2.64
C ASN A 134 -25.27 -2.13 3.25
N LEU A 135 -24.61 -3.15 3.77
CA LEU A 135 -25.27 -4.26 4.45
C LEU A 135 -26.11 -3.72 5.62
N HIS A 136 -25.55 -2.83 6.42
CA HIS A 136 -26.24 -2.27 7.56
C HIS A 136 -27.44 -1.38 7.15
N GLU A 137 -27.29 -0.56 6.11
CA GLU A 137 -28.39 0.25 5.56
C GLU A 137 -29.55 -0.63 5.05
N THR A 138 -29.24 -1.73 4.36
CA THR A 138 -30.28 -2.67 3.89
C THR A 138 -31.01 -3.34 5.04
N GLU A 139 -30.30 -3.69 6.12
CA GLU A 139 -30.91 -4.25 7.32
C GLU A 139 -31.83 -3.25 8.04
N MET A 140 -31.44 -1.98 8.09
CA MET A 140 -32.26 -0.90 8.64
C MET A 140 -33.57 -0.73 7.85
N LYS A 141 -33.47 -0.65 6.52
CA LYS A 141 -34.62 -0.52 5.64
C LYS A 141 -35.55 -1.73 5.73
N LYS A 142 -35.01 -2.95 5.90
CA LYS A 142 -35.82 -4.16 6.09
C LYS A 142 -36.52 -4.19 7.45
N ASN A 143 -35.83 -3.78 8.52
CA ASN A 143 -36.40 -3.78 9.87
C ASN A 143 -37.48 -2.69 10.06
N ASN A 144 -37.38 -1.56 9.35
CA ASN A 144 -38.38 -0.49 9.40
C ASN A 144 -39.64 -0.80 8.56
N LYS A 145 -39.63 -1.85 7.73
CA LYS A 145 -40.86 -2.32 7.08
C LYS A 145 -41.70 -3.05 8.11
N ASN A 146 -42.91 -2.57 8.35
CA ASN A 146 -43.87 -3.25 9.21
C ASN A 146 -44.07 -4.69 8.72
N PRO A 147 -43.79 -5.72 9.54
CA PRO A 147 -43.98 -7.11 9.13
C PRO A 147 -45.45 -7.40 8.79
N LEU A 148 -46.37 -6.62 9.36
CA LEU A 148 -47.82 -6.73 9.16
C LEU A 148 -48.32 -6.16 7.81
N THR A 149 -47.55 -5.30 7.12
CA THR A 149 -47.96 -4.73 5.81
C THR A 149 -47.14 -5.28 4.64
N SER A 150 -46.20 -6.20 4.88
CA SER A 150 -45.35 -6.76 3.83
C SER A 150 -46.01 -7.83 2.94
N CYS A 151 -47.23 -8.27 3.27
CA CYS A 151 -48.07 -9.08 2.38
C CYS A 151 -49.11 -8.22 1.60
N ASP A 152 -49.10 -6.89 1.74
CA ASP A 152 -49.99 -5.97 1.02
C ASP A 152 -49.22 -5.13 -0.01
N SER A 153 -48.89 -5.74 -1.14
CA SER A 153 -48.77 -5.03 -2.44
C SER A 153 -48.56 -6.03 -3.58
N SER A 154 -49.67 -6.60 -4.03
CA SER A 154 -49.99 -6.75 -5.46
C SER A 154 -48.81 -6.98 -6.42
N LYS A 155 -48.43 -8.25 -6.62
CA LYS A 155 -47.88 -8.86 -7.87
C LYS A 155 -46.94 -10.06 -7.65
N ASP A 156 -47.16 -10.91 -6.65
CA ASP A 156 -46.58 -12.26 -6.70
C ASP A 156 -47.52 -13.27 -6.04
N ASP A 157 -48.18 -14.05 -6.89
CA ASP A 157 -48.96 -15.25 -6.56
C ASP A 157 -48.02 -16.37 -6.07
N SER A 158 -47.36 -16.16 -4.93
CA SER A 158 -46.72 -17.25 -4.20
C SER A 158 -47.39 -17.42 -2.84
N ASN A 159 -48.13 -18.51 -2.72
CA ASN A 159 -48.95 -18.94 -1.59
C ASN A 159 -48.14 -19.26 -0.30
N GLU A 160 -47.06 -18.54 -0.01
CA GLU A 160 -46.21 -18.81 1.16
C GLU A 160 -46.51 -17.90 2.37
N CYS A 161 -47.35 -16.87 2.22
CA CYS A 161 -47.83 -16.07 3.34
C CYS A 161 -49.10 -16.72 3.93
N LEU A 162 -48.97 -17.92 4.56
CA LEU A 162 -49.82 -18.49 5.63
C LEU A 162 -49.69 -20.03 5.72
N VAL A 163 -48.59 -20.53 6.29
CA VAL A 163 -48.57 -21.85 6.94
C VAL A 163 -48.06 -21.68 8.37
N ALA A 164 -48.88 -21.05 9.21
CA ALA A 164 -48.70 -21.05 10.66
C ALA A 164 -50.08 -21.16 11.33
N LYS A 165 -50.86 -22.14 10.91
CA LYS A 165 -52.05 -22.58 11.63
C LYS A 165 -52.21 -24.10 11.50
N GLN A 166 -51.22 -24.86 11.95
CA GLN A 166 -51.46 -26.14 12.60
C GLN A 166 -50.16 -26.76 13.16
N GLU A 167 -50.27 -27.14 14.44
CA GLU A 167 -49.55 -28.22 15.11
C GLU A 167 -48.06 -28.04 15.48
N ASN A 168 -47.87 -27.59 16.74
CA ASN A 168 -46.99 -28.21 17.74
C ASN A 168 -45.62 -28.76 17.28
N ARG A 169 -44.88 -27.98 16.51
CA ARG A 169 -43.42 -28.08 16.47
C ARG A 169 -42.84 -26.69 16.69
N LEU A 170 -42.35 -26.45 17.91
CA LEU A 170 -41.46 -25.35 18.28
C LEU A 170 -40.14 -25.49 17.50
N VAL A 171 -40.18 -25.30 16.19
CA VAL A 171 -38.98 -24.98 15.42
C VAL A 171 -38.81 -23.49 15.59
N THR A 172 -38.10 -23.10 16.65
CA THR A 172 -37.44 -21.79 16.72
C THR A 172 -36.42 -21.77 15.59
N ILE A 173 -36.86 -21.39 14.39
CA ILE A 173 -35.96 -21.04 13.29
C ILE A 173 -35.19 -19.83 13.80
N ASP A 174 -33.98 -20.09 14.30
CA ASP A 174 -33.07 -19.05 14.77
C ASP A 174 -32.55 -18.30 13.52
N TYR A 175 -33.30 -17.27 13.09
CA TYR A 175 -32.91 -16.33 12.03
C TYR A 175 -31.62 -15.54 12.38
N ARG A 176 -30.98 -15.85 13.51
CA ARG A 176 -29.78 -15.21 14.06
C ARG A 176 -28.48 -15.60 13.36
N LYS A 177 -28.51 -16.47 12.35
CA LYS A 177 -27.44 -16.52 11.32
C LYS A 177 -27.59 -15.36 10.31
N ARG A 178 -27.85 -14.15 10.80
CA ARG A 178 -27.67 -12.92 10.02
C ARG A 178 -26.17 -12.83 9.73
N LYS A 179 -25.78 -12.78 8.45
CA LYS A 179 -24.36 -12.65 8.05
C LYS A 179 -23.87 -11.27 8.50
N ASP A 180 -23.49 -11.16 9.76
CA ASP A 180 -23.03 -9.93 10.39
C ASP A 180 -21.63 -9.49 9.93
N ASP A 181 -20.97 -10.29 9.08
CA ASP A 181 -19.63 -10.05 8.58
C ASP A 181 -19.54 -10.34 7.08
N VAL A 182 -18.80 -9.50 6.37
CA VAL A 182 -18.50 -9.66 4.95
C VAL A 182 -17.22 -10.46 4.83
N SER A 183 -17.26 -11.57 4.10
CA SER A 183 -16.08 -12.41 3.91
C SER A 183 -15.03 -11.68 3.08
N ILE A 184 -13.83 -11.52 3.65
CA ILE A 184 -12.69 -10.85 3.02
C ILE A 184 -11.59 -11.81 2.57
N VAL A 185 -11.74 -13.12 2.85
CA VAL A 185 -10.68 -14.10 2.64
C VAL A 185 -10.30 -14.17 1.16
N PHE A 186 -11.30 -14.28 0.28
CA PHE A 186 -11.08 -14.35 -1.16
C PHE A 186 -10.47 -13.06 -1.74
N PRO A 187 -11.01 -11.85 -1.48
CA PRO A 187 -10.38 -10.61 -1.93
C PRO A 187 -8.93 -10.47 -1.45
N THR A 188 -8.66 -10.82 -0.19
CA THR A 188 -7.32 -10.70 0.38
C THR A 188 -6.33 -11.66 -0.28
N MET A 189 -6.72 -12.93 -0.48
CA MET A 189 -5.87 -13.92 -1.17
C MET A 189 -5.57 -13.48 -2.60
N PHE A 190 -6.57 -12.96 -3.32
CA PHE A 190 -6.38 -12.44 -4.66
C PHE A 190 -5.37 -11.27 -4.70
N ILE A 191 -5.47 -10.34 -3.75
CA ILE A 191 -4.55 -9.20 -3.64
C ILE A 191 -3.11 -9.65 -3.41
N TRP A 192 -2.90 -10.65 -2.55
CA TRP A 192 -1.58 -11.22 -2.31
C TRP A 192 -0.99 -11.85 -3.57
N ILE A 193 -1.78 -12.67 -4.26
CA ILE A 193 -1.36 -13.33 -5.50
C ILE A 193 -1.04 -12.27 -6.57
N ALA A 194 -1.93 -11.29 -6.78
CA ALA A 194 -1.72 -10.23 -7.76
C ALA A 194 -0.46 -9.40 -7.45
N SER A 195 -0.27 -9.01 -6.18
CA SER A 195 0.89 -8.21 -5.76
C SER A 195 2.19 -9.00 -5.89
N LEU A 196 2.16 -10.30 -5.57
CA LEU A 196 3.30 -11.19 -5.78
C LEU A 196 3.63 -11.30 -7.27
N SER A 197 2.64 -11.56 -8.13
CA SER A 197 2.83 -11.63 -9.58
C SER A 197 3.42 -10.34 -10.16
N LEU A 198 2.96 -9.16 -9.72
CA LEU A 198 3.51 -7.87 -10.15
C LEU A 198 4.95 -7.64 -9.67
N SER A 199 5.35 -8.28 -8.57
CA SER A 199 6.72 -8.18 -8.05
C SER A 199 7.71 -9.14 -8.74
N VAL A 200 7.24 -10.25 -9.34
CA VAL A 200 8.09 -11.27 -9.97
C VAL A 200 9.09 -10.67 -10.97
N PRO A 201 8.72 -9.80 -11.92
CA PRO A 201 9.68 -9.22 -12.85
C PRO A 201 10.82 -8.47 -12.15
N ASN A 202 10.53 -7.82 -11.03
CA ASN A 202 11.55 -7.11 -10.26
C ASN A 202 12.44 -8.05 -9.45
N PHE A 203 11.95 -9.24 -9.05
CA PHE A 203 12.79 -10.30 -8.47
C PHE A 203 13.70 -10.96 -9.51
N THR A 204 13.29 -11.02 -10.77
CA THR A 204 14.07 -11.73 -11.81
C THR A 204 15.04 -10.82 -12.57
N LEU A 205 14.72 -9.53 -12.71
CA LEU A 205 15.44 -8.61 -13.61
C LEU A 205 16.39 -7.64 -12.94
N SER A 206 16.36 -7.58 -11.63
CA SER A 206 17.23 -6.70 -10.87
C SER A 206 18.62 -7.30 -10.77
N SER A 207 19.63 -6.44 -10.88
CA SER A 207 21.02 -6.82 -10.73
C SER A 207 21.85 -5.60 -10.36
N THR A 208 23.08 -5.83 -9.92
CA THR A 208 24.02 -4.76 -9.60
C THR A 208 24.76 -4.29 -10.85
N LEU A 209 24.71 -3.00 -11.13
CA LEU A 209 25.50 -2.33 -12.16
C LEU A 209 26.70 -1.65 -11.51
N ARG A 210 27.90 -1.89 -12.04
CA ARG A 210 29.12 -1.17 -11.65
C ARG A 210 29.24 0.09 -12.50
N LEU A 211 29.23 1.26 -11.87
CA LEU A 211 29.58 2.52 -12.52
C LEU A 211 31.08 2.76 -12.50
N LYS A 212 31.52 3.75 -13.28
CA LYS A 212 32.86 4.32 -13.15
C LYS A 212 33.04 4.83 -11.71
N GLU A 213 34.26 4.71 -11.17
CA GLU A 213 34.63 5.11 -9.79
C GLU A 213 34.17 4.17 -8.66
N ASN A 214 34.20 2.85 -8.87
CA ASN A 214 33.91 1.82 -7.84
C ASN A 214 32.50 1.83 -7.22
N ASN A 215 31.59 2.67 -7.71
CA ASN A 215 30.22 2.72 -7.21
C ASN A 215 29.36 1.62 -7.86
N THR A 216 28.76 0.77 -7.03
CA THR A 216 27.75 -0.22 -7.43
C THR A 216 26.34 0.35 -7.23
N LEU A 217 25.41 0.06 -8.13
CA LEU A 217 23.99 0.38 -8.00
C LEU A 217 23.14 -0.85 -8.19
N CYS A 218 22.06 -0.96 -7.43
CA CYS A 218 21.03 -1.96 -7.66
C CYS A 218 19.98 -1.41 -8.62
N ALA A 219 19.95 -1.92 -9.85
CA ALA A 219 19.06 -1.45 -10.92
C ALA A 219 18.31 -2.61 -11.57
N VAL A 220 17.25 -2.29 -12.30
CA VAL A 220 16.51 -3.29 -13.10
C VAL A 220 17.07 -3.25 -14.52
N ILE A 221 17.59 -4.38 -14.99
CA ILE A 221 18.15 -4.52 -16.33
C ILE A 221 17.02 -4.88 -17.29
N ASP A 222 16.62 -3.92 -18.11
CA ASP A 222 15.45 -4.02 -19.00
C ASP A 222 15.83 -4.24 -20.47
N VAL A 223 16.94 -4.94 -20.71
CA VAL A 223 17.45 -5.18 -22.08
C VAL A 223 16.60 -6.21 -22.83
N TYR A 224 15.91 -7.09 -22.09
CA TYR A 224 15.22 -8.24 -22.65
C TYR A 224 13.69 -8.10 -22.74
N TYR A 225 13.10 -7.22 -21.94
CA TYR A 225 11.64 -7.11 -21.88
C TYR A 225 11.19 -5.94 -22.74
N GLY A 226 10.23 -6.23 -23.62
CA GLY A 226 9.67 -5.22 -24.51
C GLY A 226 8.94 -4.12 -23.74
N GLN A 227 8.80 -2.95 -24.37
CA GLN A 227 8.04 -1.80 -23.87
C GLN A 227 6.66 -2.18 -23.30
N VAL A 228 6.01 -3.21 -23.87
CA VAL A 228 4.70 -3.70 -23.43
C VAL A 228 4.68 -4.17 -21.97
N LEU A 229 5.70 -4.91 -21.51
CA LEU A 229 5.74 -5.39 -20.12
C LEU A 229 5.91 -4.20 -19.16
N GLU A 230 6.78 -3.26 -19.49
CA GLU A 230 7.00 -2.06 -18.68
C GLU A 230 5.72 -1.24 -18.54
N TYR A 231 5.03 -0.95 -19.65
CA TYR A 231 3.78 -0.21 -19.62
C TYR A 231 2.72 -0.95 -18.80
N SER A 232 2.64 -2.27 -18.94
CA SER A 232 1.72 -3.10 -18.15
C SER A 232 2.02 -3.00 -16.66
N LEU A 233 3.30 -3.12 -16.27
CA LEU A 233 3.71 -2.98 -14.88
C LEU A 233 3.41 -1.58 -14.34
N LEU A 234 3.65 -0.52 -15.13
CA LEU A 234 3.33 0.85 -14.73
C LEU A 234 1.82 1.04 -14.48
N ILE A 235 0.99 0.53 -15.39
CA ILE A 235 -0.47 0.63 -15.32
C ILE A 235 -0.99 -0.08 -14.07
N PHE A 236 -0.60 -1.35 -13.86
CA PHE A 236 -1.12 -2.15 -12.74
C PHE A 236 -0.47 -1.81 -11.39
N LYS A 237 0.77 -1.31 -11.36
CA LYS A 237 1.45 -0.92 -10.12
C LYS A 237 1.03 0.46 -9.63
N ILE A 238 0.81 1.42 -10.53
CA ILE A 238 0.64 2.84 -10.18
C ILE A 238 -0.71 3.37 -10.61
N ILE A 239 -1.03 3.35 -11.91
CA ILE A 239 -2.18 4.08 -12.45
C ILE A 239 -3.51 3.48 -11.94
N VAL A 240 -3.72 2.18 -12.11
CA VAL A 240 -4.97 1.51 -11.73
C VAL A 240 -5.21 1.60 -10.22
N PRO A 241 -4.25 1.27 -9.34
CA PRO A 241 -4.45 1.38 -7.89
C PRO A 241 -4.73 2.82 -7.45
N LEU A 242 -4.04 3.83 -8.01
CA LEU A 242 -4.28 5.23 -7.64
C LEU A 242 -5.68 5.70 -8.03
N MET A 243 -6.14 5.37 -9.23
CA MET A 243 -7.51 5.70 -9.66
C MET A 243 -8.56 5.01 -8.78
N LEU A 244 -8.37 3.72 -8.47
CA LEU A 244 -9.25 2.98 -7.57
C LEU A 244 -9.24 3.55 -6.14
N LEU A 245 -8.08 3.93 -5.63
CA LEU A 245 -7.95 4.54 -4.30
C LEU A 245 -8.67 5.89 -4.23
N PHE A 246 -8.56 6.71 -5.28
CA PHE A 246 -9.26 7.98 -5.37
C PHE A 246 -10.79 7.80 -5.47
N LEU A 247 -11.27 6.88 -6.32
CA LEU A 247 -12.69 6.56 -6.43
C LEU A 247 -13.27 6.04 -5.12
N THR A 248 -12.54 5.16 -4.42
CA THR A 248 -12.99 4.66 -3.11
C THR A 248 -12.99 5.75 -2.04
N LEU A 249 -12.06 6.71 -2.08
CA LEU A 249 -12.10 7.89 -1.19
C LEU A 249 -13.37 8.72 -1.39
N ILE A 250 -13.71 9.03 -2.64
CA ILE A 250 -14.96 9.76 -2.96
C ILE A 250 -16.18 8.99 -2.45
N ALA A 251 -16.22 7.67 -2.70
CA ALA A 251 -17.30 6.82 -2.24
C ALA A 251 -17.41 6.82 -0.70
N LEU A 252 -16.30 6.74 0.03
CA LEU A 252 -16.30 6.82 1.50
C LEU A 252 -16.84 8.16 2.00
N ILE A 253 -16.42 9.28 1.41
CA ILE A 253 -16.90 10.62 1.78
C ILE A 253 -18.41 10.74 1.55
N PHE A 254 -18.89 10.28 0.40
CA PHE A 254 -20.31 10.28 0.08
C PHE A 254 -21.13 9.40 1.03
N LYS A 255 -20.63 8.21 1.39
CA LYS A 255 -21.28 7.34 2.39
C LYS A 255 -21.27 7.96 3.79
N LEU A 256 -20.20 8.65 4.15
CA LEU A 256 -20.14 9.38 5.41
C LEU A 256 -21.16 10.54 5.44
N SER A 257 -21.33 11.28 4.35
CA SER A 257 -22.32 12.37 4.28
C SER A 257 -23.76 11.87 4.29
N GLN A 258 -24.02 10.67 3.74
CA GLN A 258 -25.35 10.04 3.80
C GLN A 258 -25.73 9.52 5.19
N THR A 259 -24.75 9.38 6.09
CA THR A 259 -25.02 8.91 7.46
C THR A 259 -25.64 10.06 8.27
N SER A 260 -26.97 10.18 8.21
CA SER A 260 -27.73 11.24 8.90
C SER A 260 -27.58 11.17 10.43
N LYS A 261 -27.60 12.33 11.09
CA LYS A 261 -27.60 12.45 12.57
C LYS A 261 -28.91 11.97 13.21
N SER A 262 -30.01 11.89 12.46
CA SER A 262 -31.34 11.50 12.96
C SER A 262 -31.48 10.01 13.27
N ASP A 263 -30.58 9.15 12.78
CA ASP A 263 -30.65 7.69 12.96
C ASP A 263 -29.98 7.18 14.26
N ILE A 264 -29.61 8.10 15.17
CA ILE A 264 -28.78 7.83 16.36
C ILE A 264 -29.61 7.48 17.61
N ASP A 265 -30.94 7.60 17.58
CA ASP A 265 -31.74 7.52 18.82
C ASP A 265 -32.19 6.11 19.25
N ASN A 266 -31.87 5.05 18.49
CA ASN A 266 -32.28 3.67 18.81
C ASN A 266 -31.09 2.73 19.07
N ILE A 267 -31.33 1.53 19.63
CA ILE A 267 -30.32 0.48 19.93
C ILE A 267 -29.37 0.16 18.74
N LEU A 268 -29.76 0.46 17.50
CA LEU A 268 -28.88 0.37 16.32
C LEU A 268 -27.76 1.44 16.28
N ALA A 269 -27.81 2.46 17.13
CA ALA A 269 -26.84 3.54 17.23
C ALA A 269 -25.42 3.07 17.54
N LYS A 270 -25.27 2.01 18.35
CA LYS A 270 -23.94 1.49 18.68
C LYS A 270 -23.23 0.92 17.45
N ARG A 271 -23.95 0.15 16.63
CA ARG A 271 -23.39 -0.46 15.40
C ARG A 271 -23.15 0.59 14.33
N MET A 272 -24.07 1.54 14.18
CA MET A 272 -23.88 2.71 13.32
C MET A 272 -22.66 3.54 13.71
N CYS A 273 -22.45 3.78 15.01
CA CYS A 273 -21.29 4.50 15.51
C CYS A 273 -19.98 3.80 15.13
N GLU A 274 -19.93 2.47 15.28
CA GLU A 274 -18.76 1.67 14.89
C GLU A 274 -18.47 1.75 13.39
N ILE A 275 -19.50 1.63 12.54
CA ILE A 275 -19.34 1.75 11.08
C ILE A 275 -18.90 3.16 10.70
N ARG A 276 -19.46 4.20 11.34
CA ARG A 276 -19.05 5.58 11.14
C ARG A 276 -17.59 5.80 11.52
N THR A 277 -17.13 5.25 12.65
CA THR A 277 -15.71 5.30 13.03
C THR A 277 -14.84 4.60 12.00
N LEU A 278 -15.28 3.47 11.43
CA LEU A 278 -14.56 2.77 10.37
C LEU A 278 -14.51 3.58 9.06
N LEU A 279 -15.59 4.27 8.69
CA LEU A 279 -15.63 5.17 7.53
C LEU A 279 -14.62 6.32 7.72
N ILE A 280 -14.64 6.98 8.88
CA ILE A 280 -13.70 8.05 9.22
C ILE A 280 -12.27 7.53 9.17
N PHE A 281 -12.02 6.37 9.75
CA PHE A 281 -10.71 5.74 9.71
C PHE A 281 -10.24 5.46 8.27
N GLY A 282 -11.10 4.89 7.42
CA GLY A 282 -10.79 4.65 6.00
C GLY A 282 -10.45 5.92 5.23
N ILE A 283 -11.19 7.01 5.45
CA ILE A 283 -10.91 8.34 4.87
C ILE A 283 -9.55 8.85 5.35
N VAL A 284 -9.32 8.88 6.66
CA VAL A 284 -8.09 9.44 7.25
C VAL A 284 -6.86 8.63 6.81
N VAL A 285 -6.96 7.31 6.79
CA VAL A 285 -5.86 6.45 6.31
C VAL A 285 -5.60 6.67 4.82
N THR A 286 -6.64 6.77 3.99
CA THR A 286 -6.48 7.01 2.55
C THR A 286 -5.87 8.39 2.28
N VAL A 287 -6.31 9.44 2.98
CA VAL A 287 -5.72 10.78 2.90
C VAL A 287 -4.26 10.75 3.38
N SER A 288 -3.97 10.03 4.47
CA SER A 288 -2.59 9.89 4.96
C SER A 288 -1.69 9.22 3.91
N TYR A 289 -2.21 8.26 3.14
CA TYR A 289 -1.48 7.63 2.04
C TYR A 289 -1.18 8.62 0.91
N PHE A 290 -2.17 9.45 0.52
CA PHE A 290 -1.93 10.51 -0.47
C PHE A 290 -0.90 11.54 0.01
N LEU A 291 -0.89 11.89 1.29
CA LEU A 291 0.07 12.83 1.84
C LEU A 291 1.49 12.25 1.95
N THR A 292 1.62 10.95 2.17
CA THR A 292 2.92 10.32 2.48
C THR A 292 3.56 9.61 1.29
N SER A 293 2.78 8.84 0.53
CA SER A 293 3.31 7.90 -0.47
C SER A 293 3.07 8.35 -1.92
N PHE A 294 2.03 9.14 -2.20
CA PHE A 294 1.67 9.54 -3.57
C PHE A 294 2.79 10.29 -4.29
N GLN A 295 3.46 11.20 -3.59
CA GLN A 295 4.52 12.04 -4.15
C GLN A 295 5.67 11.19 -4.73
N ARG A 296 6.09 10.13 -4.01
CA ARG A 296 7.11 9.18 -4.47
C ARG A 296 6.65 8.42 -5.71
N GLN A 297 5.38 7.98 -5.76
CA GLN A 297 4.83 7.27 -6.91
C GLN A 297 4.73 8.17 -8.15
N CYS A 298 4.35 9.43 -7.98
CA CYS A 298 4.34 10.41 -9.07
C CYS A 298 5.74 10.65 -9.63
N LEU A 299 6.75 10.79 -8.77
CA LEU A 299 8.13 10.96 -9.22
C LEU A 299 8.62 9.73 -10.00
N HIS A 300 8.30 8.52 -9.53
CA HIS A 300 8.63 7.28 -10.24
C HIS A 300 7.92 7.18 -11.60
N PHE A 301 6.66 7.62 -11.69
CA PHE A 301 5.91 7.69 -12.93
C PHE A 301 6.52 8.67 -13.93
N ILE A 302 6.82 9.90 -13.49
CA ILE A 302 7.47 10.93 -14.32
C ILE A 302 8.82 10.43 -14.82
N HIS A 303 9.60 9.78 -13.96
CA HIS A 303 10.90 9.22 -14.30
C HIS A 303 10.79 8.14 -15.39
N ILE A 304 9.86 7.21 -15.27
CA ILE A 304 9.68 6.17 -16.30
C ILE A 304 9.28 6.79 -17.64
N ILE A 305 8.33 7.73 -17.61
CA ILE A 305 7.85 8.38 -18.83
C ILE A 305 8.94 9.19 -19.50
N SER A 306 9.74 9.95 -18.75
CA SER A 306 10.80 10.79 -19.34
C SER A 306 11.87 9.98 -20.06
N PHE A 307 12.24 8.80 -19.53
CA PHE A 307 13.19 7.90 -20.17
C PHE A 307 12.61 7.18 -21.39
N SER A 308 11.33 6.81 -21.38
CA SER A 308 10.70 6.13 -22.52
C SER A 308 10.61 7.01 -23.78
N PHE A 309 10.55 8.33 -23.64
CA PHE A 309 10.49 9.24 -24.80
C PHE A 309 11.83 9.44 -25.50
N ASN A 310 12.95 9.05 -24.89
CA ASN A 310 14.30 9.26 -25.44
C ASN A 310 14.90 7.96 -26.05
N ALA A 311 14.04 7.16 -26.69
CA ALA A 311 14.28 5.77 -27.13
C ALA A 311 15.36 5.56 -28.22
N ASN A 312 16.09 6.61 -28.62
CA ASN A 312 17.15 6.49 -29.64
C ASN A 312 18.50 6.02 -29.07
N ASN A 313 18.63 5.82 -27.76
CA ASN A 313 19.84 5.28 -27.12
C ASN A 313 19.59 3.87 -26.58
N ILE A 314 20.19 2.88 -27.24
CA ILE A 314 20.03 1.43 -27.00
C ILE A 314 20.65 0.98 -25.65
N ASN A 315 21.26 1.89 -24.89
CA ASN A 315 21.93 1.62 -23.62
C ASN A 315 21.26 2.29 -22.40
N ASN A 316 19.93 2.41 -22.41
CA ASN A 316 19.20 3.08 -21.34
C ASN A 316 19.00 2.16 -20.11
N PHE A 317 19.96 2.18 -19.19
CA PHE A 317 19.76 1.61 -17.85
C PHE A 317 18.76 2.46 -17.08
N LYS A 318 17.66 1.86 -16.62
CA LYS A 318 16.71 2.53 -15.72
C LYS A 318 17.28 2.52 -14.33
N MET A 319 17.92 3.63 -13.97
CA MET A 319 18.33 3.86 -12.60
C MET A 319 17.09 4.02 -11.72
N PRO A 320 17.10 3.47 -10.49
CA PRO A 320 16.12 3.85 -9.48
C PRO A 320 16.10 5.37 -9.31
N PRO A 321 14.95 5.97 -8.95
CA PRO A 321 14.84 7.43 -8.78
C PRO A 321 15.85 8.02 -7.79
N LEU A 322 16.38 7.21 -6.86
CA LEU A 322 17.38 7.58 -5.86
C LEU A 322 18.77 7.91 -6.44
N TYR A 323 19.05 7.46 -7.68
CA TYR A 323 20.38 7.59 -8.30
C TYR A 323 20.37 8.32 -9.63
N ASN A 324 19.23 8.91 -10.00
CA ASN A 324 19.21 9.75 -11.17
C ASN A 324 19.94 11.07 -10.84
N SER A 325 21.13 11.26 -11.41
CA SER A 325 21.93 12.49 -11.28
C SER A 325 21.21 13.77 -11.72
N TYR A 326 20.07 13.65 -12.43
CA TYR A 326 19.21 14.77 -12.82
C TYR A 326 18.16 15.14 -11.76
N LEU A 327 17.90 14.29 -10.77
CA LEU A 327 17.01 14.58 -9.66
C LEU A 327 17.83 15.06 -8.46
N ASN A 328 17.35 16.13 -7.81
CA ASN A 328 17.98 16.66 -6.60
C ASN A 328 17.94 15.59 -5.49
N THR A 329 19.07 14.93 -5.23
CA THR A 329 19.28 13.87 -4.22
C THR A 329 18.59 14.10 -2.88
N PRO A 330 18.60 15.32 -2.27
CA PRO A 330 17.86 15.61 -1.04
C PRO A 330 16.36 15.43 -1.19
N ILE A 331 15.75 15.90 -2.29
CA ILE A 331 14.29 15.80 -2.50
C ILE A 331 13.85 14.33 -2.54
N VAL A 332 14.59 13.50 -3.28
CA VAL A 332 14.26 12.07 -3.37
C VAL A 332 14.42 11.40 -2.00
N THR A 333 15.43 11.79 -1.23
CA THR A 333 15.65 11.31 0.14
C THR A 333 14.49 11.69 1.05
N TYR A 334 14.04 12.95 1.06
CA TYR A 334 12.90 13.40 1.86
C TYR A 334 11.59 12.71 1.45
N LEU A 335 11.37 12.49 0.15
CA LEU A 335 10.20 11.76 -0.35
C LEU A 335 10.22 10.28 0.04
N ALA A 336 11.41 9.65 0.00
CA ALA A 336 11.58 8.30 0.51
C ALA A 336 11.31 8.25 2.02
N MET A 337 11.83 9.24 2.75
CA MET A 337 11.60 9.35 4.19
C MET A 337 10.12 9.42 4.51
N LEU A 338 9.41 10.36 3.87
CA LEU A 338 7.98 10.59 4.01
C LEU A 338 7.14 9.37 3.62
N HIS A 339 7.55 8.62 2.59
CA HIS A 339 6.84 7.40 2.16
C HIS A 339 6.81 6.35 3.27
N TYR A 340 7.95 6.03 3.88
CA TYR A 340 7.99 4.99 4.91
C TYR A 340 7.44 5.46 6.25
N THR A 341 7.46 6.77 6.57
CA THR A 341 6.74 7.27 7.77
C THR A 341 5.23 7.02 7.67
N GLY A 342 4.70 6.85 6.46
CA GLY A 342 3.32 6.43 6.23
C GLY A 342 2.92 5.15 7.00
N GLY A 343 3.80 4.16 7.11
CA GLY A 343 3.54 2.94 7.89
C GLY A 343 3.42 3.19 9.39
N THR A 344 4.28 4.06 9.94
CA THR A 344 4.20 4.50 11.34
C THR A 344 2.91 5.29 11.60
N ILE A 345 2.57 6.21 10.70
CA ILE A 345 1.35 7.02 10.78
C ILE A 345 0.10 6.12 10.77
N ARG A 346 0.03 5.14 9.86
CA ARG A 346 -1.06 4.16 9.82
C ARG A 346 -1.21 3.40 11.13
N GLY A 347 -0.11 2.90 11.69
CA GLY A 347 -0.11 2.27 13.02
C GLY A 347 -0.69 3.19 14.10
N LEU A 348 -0.22 4.44 14.18
CA LEU A 348 -0.73 5.42 15.14
C LEU A 348 -2.22 5.73 14.95
N LEU A 349 -2.67 5.86 13.69
CA LEU A 349 -4.08 6.09 13.36
C LEU A 349 -4.97 4.93 13.81
N CYS A 350 -4.53 3.68 13.64
CA CYS A 350 -5.24 2.49 14.14
C CYS A 350 -5.48 2.58 15.65
N LEU A 351 -4.44 2.95 16.40
CA LEU A 351 -4.51 3.03 17.86
C LEU A 351 -5.38 4.20 18.36
N ARG A 352 -5.37 5.33 17.64
CA ARG A 352 -6.09 6.56 18.02
C ARG A 352 -7.56 6.54 17.63
N ILE A 353 -7.89 6.08 16.42
CA ILE A 353 -9.25 6.21 15.86
C ILE A 353 -10.13 5.01 16.22
N LEU A 354 -9.57 3.79 16.35
CA LEU A 354 -10.36 2.57 16.58
C LEU A 354 -10.43 2.22 18.08
N PRO A 355 -11.50 2.58 18.81
CA PRO A 355 -11.58 2.36 20.26
C PRO A 355 -11.61 0.87 20.63
N LYS A 356 -12.26 0.04 19.81
CA LYS A 356 -12.24 -1.42 19.96
C LYS A 356 -10.82 -1.97 19.93
N PHE A 357 -10.01 -1.45 19.01
CA PHE A 357 -8.66 -1.91 18.83
C PHE A 357 -7.77 -1.54 20.02
N ARG A 358 -7.90 -0.32 20.53
CA ARG A 358 -7.25 0.11 21.77
C ARG A 358 -7.62 -0.78 22.96
N TYR A 359 -8.90 -1.13 23.10
CA TYR A 359 -9.35 -2.05 24.14
C TYR A 359 -8.77 -3.47 23.98
N LEU A 360 -8.67 -3.97 22.74
CA LEU A 360 -8.06 -5.27 22.47
C LEU A 360 -6.57 -5.31 22.84
N ILE A 361 -5.80 -4.27 22.52
CA ILE A 361 -4.39 -4.18 22.92
C ILE A 361 -4.28 -4.19 24.46
N LYS A 362 -5.11 -3.40 25.15
CA LYS A 362 -5.10 -3.32 26.62
C LYS A 362 -5.47 -4.65 27.31
N THR A 363 -6.18 -5.55 26.64
CA THR A 363 -6.68 -6.80 27.26
C THR A 363 -5.92 -8.04 26.82
N LYS A 364 -5.17 -7.99 25.72
CA LYS A 364 -4.48 -9.16 25.14
C LYS A 364 -2.95 -9.06 25.17
N VAL A 365 -2.42 -7.88 25.45
CA VAL A 365 -0.96 -7.61 25.49
C VAL A 365 -0.52 -7.18 26.88
N PHE A 366 -1.22 -6.21 27.46
CA PHE A 366 -1.10 -5.82 28.87
C PHE A 366 -2.15 -6.55 29.69
#